data_AF-A0A212U995-F1
#
_entry.id   AF-A0A212U995-F1
#
_cell.length_a   1.000
_cell.length_b   1.000
_cell.length_c   1.000
_cell.angle_alpha   90.00
_cell.angle_beta   90.00
_cell.angle_gamma   90.00
#
_symmetry.space_group_name_H-M   'P 1'
#
loop_
_entity.id
_entity.type
_entity.pdbx_description
1 polymer ?
#
loop_
_entity_poly.entity_id
_entity_poly.type
_entity_poly.pdbx_seq_one_letter_code
_entity_poly.pdbx_strand_id
1 'polypeptide(L)'
;MRSSKAFASCIAVALFATGCGGGGGSGSGSDKPQTVRINEKVEFSIAEDTTDSVPARNTIDRIEPVQPSESFTLSFTGSDISIVASELEQPVLGTYDVYMSKGNDTLIQRYEIMGINTSAQAVESRAFNIQQNADEILALSEDRKVYEYLIDLGYLREDLTPAQRDELIDDFDATGQPTYASARSSFKQLSQAYDDYQAGIIGESALQSYLNTALSEVASHDDYGYGMIRKLDATSSAVMSTLPNSGLEYVESQARFSRYFADSMLKTDPETGQVYYVAGFEILTPLTGL
;
A
#
# COMPACT_ATOMS: atom_id res chain seq x y z
N MET A 1 17.43 -24.50 -2.40
CA MET A 1 15.98 -24.33 -2.57
C MET A 1 15.52 -23.22 -1.63
N ARG A 2 15.45 -21.99 -2.12
CA ARG A 2 14.82 -20.86 -1.43
C ARG A 2 13.65 -20.45 -2.29
N SER A 3 12.45 -20.62 -1.75
CA SER A 3 11.19 -20.22 -2.37
C SER A 3 11.07 -18.71 -2.20
N SER A 4 11.20 -17.97 -3.31
CA SER A 4 10.75 -16.59 -3.40
C SER A 4 9.22 -16.63 -3.45
N LYS A 5 8.58 -16.08 -2.42
CA LYS A 5 7.14 -15.78 -2.48
C LYS A 5 6.98 -14.57 -3.39
N ALA A 6 6.52 -14.80 -4.61
CA ALA A 6 6.11 -13.75 -5.53
C ALA A 6 4.84 -13.10 -4.97
N PHE A 7 4.94 -11.86 -4.50
CA PHE A 7 3.77 -11.01 -4.31
C PHE A 7 3.50 -10.30 -5.64
N ALA A 8 2.37 -10.64 -6.24
CA ALA A 8 1.91 -10.05 -7.48
C ALA A 8 1.20 -8.74 -7.17
N SER A 9 1.87 -7.60 -7.39
CA SER A 9 1.19 -6.31 -7.56
C SER A 9 0.64 -6.27 -8.98
N CYS A 10 -0.68 -6.42 -9.11
CA CYS A 10 -1.39 -6.27 -10.37
C CYS A 10 -1.41 -4.79 -10.78
N ILE A 11 -0.38 -4.33 -11.50
CA ILE A 11 -0.43 -3.06 -12.23
C ILE A 11 -1.13 -3.33 -13.56
N ALA A 12 -2.35 -2.81 -13.70
CA ALA A 12 -3.12 -2.90 -14.93
C ALA A 12 -2.54 -1.94 -15.98
N VAL A 13 -1.64 -2.44 -16.82
CA VAL A 13 -1.12 -1.71 -17.99
C VAL A 13 -2.21 -1.70 -19.08
N ALA A 14 -2.77 -0.53 -19.34
CA ALA A 14 -3.72 -0.30 -20.42
C ALA A 14 -3.01 -0.34 -21.79
N LEU A 15 -3.06 -1.50 -22.46
CA LEU A 15 -2.56 -1.72 -23.82
C LEU A 15 -3.44 -1.01 -24.87
N PHE A 16 -2.98 0.13 -25.38
CA PHE A 16 -3.49 0.67 -26.64
C PHE A 16 -2.83 -0.03 -27.83
N ALA A 17 -3.50 -1.06 -28.34
CA ALA A 17 -3.20 -1.67 -29.63
C ALA A 17 -3.92 -0.91 -30.75
N THR A 18 -3.16 -0.28 -31.65
CA THR A 18 -3.67 0.12 -32.96
C THR A 18 -2.70 -0.27 -34.08
N GLY A 19 -3.24 -1.00 -35.05
CA GLY A 19 -2.94 -0.78 -36.47
C GLY A 19 -1.83 -1.61 -37.10
N CYS A 20 -2.14 -2.88 -37.40
CA CYS A 20 -1.46 -3.66 -38.42
C CYS A 20 -1.65 -3.03 -39.81
N GLY A 21 -0.60 -2.40 -40.36
CA GLY A 21 -0.54 -1.92 -41.74
C GLY A 21 0.20 -2.92 -42.62
N GLY A 22 -0.53 -3.76 -43.35
CA GLY A 22 0.02 -4.67 -44.36
C GLY A 22 0.16 -3.99 -45.71
N GLY A 23 1.37 -4.03 -46.29
CA GLY A 23 1.66 -3.57 -47.64
C GLY A 23 2.63 -4.53 -48.33
N GLY A 24 2.11 -5.33 -49.27
CA GLY A 24 2.90 -6.23 -50.10
C GLY A 24 3.56 -5.51 -51.27
N GLY A 25 4.82 -5.84 -51.53
CA GLY A 25 5.59 -5.35 -52.67
C GLY A 25 6.66 -6.35 -53.06
N SER A 26 6.39 -7.11 -54.12
CA SER A 26 7.30 -8.08 -54.73
C SER A 26 8.47 -7.35 -55.40
N GLY A 27 9.70 -7.60 -54.94
CA GLY A 27 10.90 -7.02 -55.51
C GLY A 27 12.11 -7.95 -55.34
N SER A 28 12.47 -8.63 -56.43
CA SER A 28 13.72 -9.39 -56.55
C SER A 28 14.92 -8.45 -56.48
N GLY A 29 15.84 -8.68 -55.54
CA GLY A 29 17.18 -8.08 -55.58
C GLY A 29 17.85 -7.96 -54.22
N SER A 30 18.99 -8.66 -54.06
CA SER A 30 20.04 -8.47 -53.05
C SER A 30 19.56 -8.32 -51.60
N ASP A 31 19.91 -9.27 -50.71
CA ASP A 31 19.70 -9.14 -49.26
C ASP A 31 20.33 -7.84 -48.73
N LYS A 32 19.53 -6.77 -48.73
CA LYS A 32 19.90 -5.49 -48.14
C LYS A 32 19.57 -5.59 -46.66
N PRO A 33 20.49 -5.19 -45.77
CA PRO A 33 20.23 -5.08 -44.34
C PRO A 33 18.89 -4.38 -44.09
N GLN A 34 18.00 -5.02 -43.34
CA GLN A 34 16.75 -4.41 -42.90
C GLN A 34 16.81 -4.04 -41.43
N THR A 35 16.14 -2.94 -41.07
CA THR A 35 15.87 -2.59 -39.68
C THR A 35 14.42 -2.93 -39.36
N VAL A 36 14.21 -3.82 -38.41
CA VAL A 36 12.88 -4.31 -38.02
C VAL A 36 12.61 -3.98 -36.57
N ARG A 37 11.51 -3.28 -36.29
CA ARG A 37 11.04 -3.08 -34.91
C ARG A 37 10.17 -4.25 -34.49
N ILE A 38 10.51 -4.84 -33.34
CA ILE A 38 9.71 -5.86 -32.68
C ILE A 38 8.58 -5.15 -31.96
N ASN A 39 7.33 -5.53 -32.24
CA ASN A 39 6.14 -4.90 -31.65
C ASN A 39 5.94 -5.28 -30.17
N GLU A 40 6.51 -6.41 -29.74
CA GLU A 40 6.47 -6.88 -28.36
C GLU A 40 7.47 -6.10 -27.49
N LYS A 41 6.97 -5.50 -26.41
CA LYS A 41 7.79 -4.84 -25.40
C LYS A 41 8.26 -5.85 -24.36
N VAL A 42 9.44 -5.61 -23.79
CA VAL A 42 9.92 -6.32 -22.61
C VAL A 42 9.67 -5.43 -21.40
N GLU A 43 8.83 -5.90 -20.49
CA GLU A 43 8.56 -5.25 -19.21
C GLU A 43 9.34 -5.96 -18.12
N PHE A 44 10.01 -5.19 -17.27
CA PHE A 44 10.85 -5.72 -16.20
C PHE A 44 10.80 -4.79 -14.99
N SER A 45 10.89 -5.35 -13.79
CA SER A 45 10.90 -4.59 -12.55
C SER A 45 12.17 -4.88 -11.75
N ILE A 46 12.78 -3.83 -11.22
CA ILE A 46 14.02 -3.90 -10.43
C ILE A 46 13.82 -3.17 -9.11
N ALA A 47 14.29 -3.76 -8.02
CA ALA A 47 14.34 -3.09 -6.73
C ALA A 47 15.45 -2.03 -6.72
N GLU A 48 15.26 -0.94 -6.01
CA GLU A 48 16.33 0.04 -5.77
C GLU A 48 17.59 -0.61 -5.16
N ASP A 49 18.74 0.01 -5.37
CA ASP A 49 20.05 -0.48 -4.90
C ASP A 49 20.39 -1.92 -5.29
N THR A 50 19.77 -2.41 -6.37
CA THR A 50 20.07 -3.73 -6.94
C THR A 50 20.62 -3.64 -8.35
N THR A 51 21.31 -4.71 -8.73
CA THR A 51 21.72 -4.97 -10.11
C THR A 51 21.04 -6.24 -10.57
N ASP A 52 20.42 -6.20 -11.73
CA ASP A 52 19.84 -7.37 -12.37
C ASP A 52 20.32 -7.49 -13.81
N SER A 53 20.17 -8.68 -14.39
CA SER A 53 20.53 -8.95 -15.77
C SER A 53 19.40 -9.61 -16.54
N VAL A 54 19.12 -9.07 -17.71
CA VAL A 54 18.06 -9.54 -18.60
C VAL A 54 18.68 -9.98 -19.92
N PRO A 55 18.46 -11.24 -20.35
CA PRO A 55 18.94 -11.71 -21.64
C PRO A 55 18.08 -11.17 -22.78
N ALA A 56 18.74 -10.61 -23.79
CA ALA A 56 18.14 -10.26 -25.07
C ALA A 56 18.11 -11.46 -26.02
N ARG A 57 17.21 -11.42 -27.01
CA ARG A 57 17.03 -12.54 -27.96
C ARG A 57 18.21 -12.74 -28.90
N ASN A 58 19.02 -11.71 -29.14
CA ASN A 58 20.20 -11.76 -30.01
C ASN A 58 21.29 -10.85 -29.43
N THR A 59 22.49 -10.87 -30.03
CA THR A 59 23.60 -10.00 -29.65
C THR A 59 23.20 -8.54 -29.73
N ILE A 60 23.49 -7.79 -28.66
CA ILE A 60 23.17 -6.37 -28.53
C ILE A 60 24.30 -5.56 -29.17
N ASP A 61 23.91 -4.62 -30.02
CA ASP A 61 24.83 -3.68 -30.65
C ASP A 61 24.93 -2.37 -29.87
N ARG A 62 23.77 -1.88 -29.38
CA ARG A 62 23.66 -0.68 -28.56
C ARG A 62 22.29 -0.57 -27.88
N ILE A 63 22.22 0.30 -26.88
CA ILE A 63 21.00 0.67 -26.17
C ILE A 63 20.83 2.19 -26.34
N GLU A 64 19.64 2.64 -26.76
CA GLU A 64 19.31 4.06 -26.88
C GLU A 64 18.16 4.43 -25.94
N PRO A 65 18.24 5.56 -25.22
CA PRO A 65 17.15 6.02 -24.37
C PRO A 65 15.99 6.58 -25.21
N VAL A 66 14.77 6.21 -24.86
CA VAL A 66 13.54 6.81 -25.42
C VAL A 66 12.95 7.80 -24.42
N GLN A 67 12.77 7.33 -23.19
CA GLN A 67 12.38 8.13 -22.02
C GLN A 67 13.21 7.60 -20.85
N PRO A 68 14.48 8.04 -20.72
CA PRO A 68 15.38 7.49 -19.71
C PRO A 68 14.94 7.94 -18.32
N SER A 69 15.20 7.08 -17.33
CA SER A 69 15.28 7.51 -15.93
C SER A 69 16.74 7.68 -15.56
N GLU A 70 17.06 8.74 -14.82
CA GLU A 70 18.41 8.98 -14.28
C GLU A 70 18.78 7.96 -13.20
N SER A 71 17.79 7.27 -12.64
CA SER A 71 17.96 6.25 -11.60
C SER A 71 18.42 4.90 -12.14
N PHE A 72 18.50 4.73 -13.46
CA PHE A 72 18.95 3.50 -14.10
C PHE A 72 20.25 3.70 -14.88
N THR A 73 21.22 2.83 -14.62
CA THR A 73 22.40 2.67 -15.46
C THR A 73 22.31 1.34 -16.20
N LEU A 74 22.32 1.41 -17.53
CA LEU A 74 22.28 0.23 -18.39
C LEU A 74 23.63 0.01 -19.05
N SER A 75 24.09 -1.24 -19.05
CA SER A 75 25.23 -1.71 -19.83
C SER A 75 24.90 -3.05 -20.46
N PHE A 76 25.71 -3.52 -21.41
CA PHE A 76 25.48 -4.82 -22.04
C PHE A 76 26.78 -5.54 -22.35
N THR A 77 26.72 -6.87 -22.39
CA THR A 77 27.82 -7.75 -22.83
C THR A 77 27.23 -8.91 -23.62
N GLY A 78 27.56 -8.99 -24.91
CA GLY A 78 26.98 -10.01 -25.78
C GLY A 78 25.47 -9.83 -25.93
N SER A 79 24.70 -10.80 -25.45
CA SER A 79 23.23 -10.75 -25.43
C SER A 79 22.66 -10.31 -24.09
N ASP A 80 23.48 -10.04 -23.06
CA ASP A 80 22.98 -9.75 -21.72
C ASP A 80 23.00 -8.25 -21.44
N ILE A 81 21.87 -7.73 -20.97
CA ILE A 81 21.75 -6.36 -20.45
C ILE A 81 21.95 -6.42 -18.94
N SER A 82 22.82 -5.59 -18.40
CA SER A 82 22.94 -5.35 -16.97
C SER A 82 22.28 -4.02 -16.63
N ILE A 83 21.36 -4.05 -15.69
CA ILE A 83 20.58 -2.90 -15.23
C ILE A 83 20.95 -2.67 -13.77
N VAL A 84 21.42 -1.48 -13.45
CA VAL A 84 21.68 -1.05 -12.06
C VAL A 84 20.64 0.01 -11.71
N ALA A 85 19.88 -0.21 -10.65
CA ALA A 85 19.01 0.79 -10.05
C ALA A 85 19.71 1.43 -8.86
N SER A 86 19.71 2.77 -8.79
CA SER A 86 20.10 3.50 -7.59
C SER A 86 18.99 3.45 -6.53
N GLU A 87 19.28 3.99 -5.34
CA GLU A 87 18.28 4.46 -4.37
C GLU A 87 17.18 5.28 -5.07
N LEU A 88 15.92 5.03 -4.70
CA LEU A 88 14.74 5.64 -5.30
C LEU A 88 13.93 6.35 -4.23
N GLU A 89 13.59 7.62 -4.43
CA GLU A 89 12.58 8.29 -3.60
C GLU A 89 11.17 7.93 -4.04
N GLN A 90 10.95 7.43 -5.26
CA GLN A 90 9.63 7.12 -5.80
C GLN A 90 9.71 6.04 -6.87
N PRO A 91 8.59 5.37 -7.22
CA PRO A 91 8.54 4.51 -8.39
C PRO A 91 8.90 5.29 -9.65
N VAL A 92 9.76 4.70 -10.49
CA VAL A 92 10.21 5.32 -11.74
C VAL A 92 10.06 4.36 -12.91
N LEU A 93 9.75 4.89 -14.08
CA LEU A 93 9.68 4.14 -15.34
C LEU A 93 10.71 4.67 -16.33
N GLY A 94 11.58 3.79 -16.79
CA GLY A 94 12.57 4.07 -17.83
C GLY A 94 12.27 3.27 -19.10
N THR A 95 12.27 3.93 -20.25
CA THR A 95 12.05 3.28 -21.55
C THR A 95 13.28 3.39 -22.44
N TYR A 96 13.74 2.25 -22.95
CA TYR A 96 14.94 2.12 -23.78
C TYR A 96 14.64 1.27 -25.01
N ASP A 97 15.23 1.64 -26.14
CA ASP A 97 15.23 0.81 -27.34
C ASP A 97 16.57 0.06 -27.42
N VAL A 98 16.51 -1.26 -27.47
CA VAL A 98 17.67 -2.15 -27.56
C VAL A 98 17.83 -2.60 -29.02
N TYR A 99 18.97 -2.26 -29.60
CA TYR A 99 19.34 -2.61 -30.97
C TYR A 99 20.15 -3.90 -30.94
N MET A 100 19.71 -4.89 -31.69
CA MET A 100 20.31 -6.22 -31.74
C MET A 100 20.59 -6.65 -33.17
N SER A 101 21.63 -7.45 -33.37
CA SER A 101 21.99 -8.00 -34.67
C SER A 101 21.40 -9.40 -34.88
N LYS A 102 20.77 -9.63 -36.03
CA LYS A 102 20.34 -10.96 -36.51
C LYS A 102 20.80 -11.17 -37.95
N GLY A 103 21.96 -11.79 -38.11
CA GLY A 103 22.61 -11.90 -39.43
C GLY A 103 23.04 -10.51 -39.91
N ASN A 104 22.49 -10.06 -41.05
CA ASN A 104 22.74 -8.72 -41.59
C ASN A 104 21.66 -7.71 -41.17
N ASP A 105 20.62 -8.13 -40.45
CA ASP A 105 19.50 -7.29 -40.06
C ASP A 105 19.70 -6.71 -38.66
N THR A 106 19.14 -5.52 -38.45
CA THR A 106 19.06 -4.87 -37.14
C THR A 106 17.65 -5.02 -36.59
N LEU A 107 17.51 -5.58 -35.40
CA LEU A 107 16.26 -5.69 -34.66
C LEU A 107 16.22 -4.61 -33.57
N ILE A 108 15.10 -3.94 -33.43
CA ILE A 108 14.87 -2.97 -32.36
C ILE A 108 13.77 -3.51 -31.45
N GLN A 109 14.06 -3.70 -30.17
CA GLN A 109 13.07 -4.10 -29.17
C GLN A 109 12.97 -3.07 -28.05
N ARG A 110 11.76 -2.75 -27.63
CA ARG A 110 11.51 -1.81 -26.53
C ARG A 110 11.57 -2.50 -25.19
N TYR A 111 12.30 -1.91 -24.25
CA TYR A 111 12.40 -2.33 -22.86
C TYR A 111 11.81 -1.22 -21.98
N GLU A 112 10.86 -1.60 -21.12
CA GLU A 112 10.22 -0.77 -20.11
C GLU A 112 10.64 -1.30 -18.74
N ILE A 113 11.43 -0.50 -18.02
CA ILE A 113 12.05 -0.86 -16.75
C ILE A 113 11.35 -0.07 -15.65
N MET A 114 10.71 -0.77 -14.72
CA MET A 114 10.05 -0.20 -13.56
C MET A 114 10.95 -0.35 -12.33
N GLY A 115 11.30 0.78 -11.70
CA GLY A 115 12.06 0.84 -10.47
C GLY A 115 11.12 0.81 -9.28
N ILE A 116 11.37 -0.08 -8.33
CA ILE A 116 10.57 -0.25 -7.11
C ILE A 116 11.36 0.35 -5.95
N ASN A 117 10.84 1.42 -5.36
CA ASN A 117 11.31 1.91 -4.06
C ASN A 117 10.86 0.88 -3.00
N THR A 118 11.82 0.15 -2.44
CA THR A 118 11.56 -0.88 -1.44
C THR A 118 11.59 -0.34 -0.01
N SER A 119 12.31 0.77 0.25
CA SER A 119 12.32 1.44 1.55
C SER A 119 10.95 2.00 1.92
N ALA A 120 10.20 2.49 0.94
CA ALA A 120 8.87 3.07 1.14
C ALA A 120 7.76 2.06 1.45
N GLN A 121 7.99 0.73 1.37
CA GLN A 121 6.93 -0.27 1.50
C GLN A 121 6.05 -0.11 2.75
N ALA A 122 6.67 0.22 3.89
CA ALA A 122 5.93 0.43 5.13
C ALA A 122 5.05 1.70 5.07
N VAL A 123 5.57 2.77 4.46
CA VAL A 123 4.87 4.05 4.30
C VAL A 123 3.70 3.88 3.33
N GLU A 124 3.94 3.22 2.20
CA GLU A 124 2.93 2.90 1.19
C GLU A 124 1.80 2.05 1.77
N SER A 125 2.14 0.98 2.50
CA SER A 125 1.14 0.09 3.11
C SER A 125 0.21 0.85 4.07
N ARG A 126 0.78 1.73 4.91
CA ARG A 126 0.02 2.57 5.84
C ARG A 126 -0.85 3.59 5.12
N ALA A 127 -0.30 4.31 4.14
CA ALA A 127 -1.02 5.31 3.38
C ALA A 127 -2.20 4.68 2.61
N PHE A 128 -1.96 3.54 1.95
CA PHE A 128 -2.99 2.76 1.29
C PHE A 128 -4.08 2.32 2.27
N ASN A 129 -3.69 1.82 3.46
CA ASN A 129 -4.68 1.37 4.44
C ASN A 129 -5.58 2.52 4.94
N ILE A 130 -5.01 3.69 5.22
CA ILE A 130 -5.78 4.88 5.58
C ILE A 130 -6.73 5.25 4.44
N GLN A 131 -6.27 5.23 3.20
CA GLN A 131 -7.11 5.53 2.03
C GLN A 131 -8.29 4.57 1.91
N GLN A 132 -8.07 3.26 2.10
CA GLN A 132 -9.13 2.25 1.97
C GLN A 132 -10.13 2.28 3.14
N ASN A 133 -9.68 2.61 4.36
CA ASN A 133 -10.49 2.51 5.57
C ASN A 133 -10.79 3.87 6.21
N ALA A 134 -10.67 4.96 5.45
CA ALA A 134 -10.82 6.33 5.93
C ALA A 134 -12.11 6.54 6.73
N ASP A 135 -13.24 6.09 6.21
CA ASP A 135 -14.54 6.26 6.85
C ASP A 135 -14.65 5.46 8.17
N GLU A 136 -14.11 4.24 8.22
CA GLU A 136 -14.15 3.42 9.43
C GLU A 136 -13.27 3.99 10.55
N ILE A 137 -12.08 4.47 10.19
CA ILE A 137 -11.12 5.10 11.10
C ILE A 137 -11.70 6.42 11.63
N LEU A 138 -12.24 7.28 10.76
CA LEU A 138 -12.82 8.57 11.15
C LEU A 138 -14.15 8.42 11.91
N ALA A 139 -14.85 7.30 11.75
CA ALA A 139 -16.03 6.99 12.56
C ALA A 139 -15.65 6.39 13.93
N LEU A 140 -14.36 6.15 14.20
CA LEU A 140 -13.85 5.45 15.38
C LEU A 140 -14.62 4.14 15.63
N SER A 141 -14.78 3.35 14.56
CA SER A 141 -15.73 2.24 14.53
C SER A 141 -15.46 1.16 15.58
N GLU A 142 -14.18 0.89 15.90
CA GLU A 142 -13.83 -0.05 16.98
C GLU A 142 -14.21 0.50 18.36
N ASP A 143 -13.96 1.79 18.61
CA ASP A 143 -14.37 2.44 19.87
C ASP A 143 -15.87 2.45 20.05
N ARG A 144 -16.59 2.74 18.97
CA ARG A 144 -18.05 2.69 18.97
C ARG A 144 -18.56 1.31 19.39
N LYS A 145 -18.00 0.23 18.83
CA LYS A 145 -18.38 -1.15 19.18
C LYS A 145 -18.09 -1.46 20.65
N VAL A 146 -16.93 -1.05 21.17
CA VAL A 146 -16.56 -1.25 22.58
C VAL A 146 -17.48 -0.44 23.49
N TYR A 147 -17.77 0.80 23.14
CA TYR A 147 -18.67 1.68 23.87
C TYR A 147 -20.11 1.12 23.93
N GLU A 148 -20.67 0.73 22.78
CA GLU A 148 -22.00 0.09 22.68
C GLU A 148 -22.05 -1.20 23.51
N TYR A 149 -21.00 -2.04 23.45
CA TYR A 149 -20.90 -3.25 24.25
C TYR A 149 -20.96 -2.96 25.76
N LEU A 150 -20.24 -1.94 26.23
CA LEU A 150 -20.23 -1.56 27.65
C LEU A 150 -21.58 -1.01 28.12
N ILE A 151 -22.29 -0.28 27.26
CA ILE A 151 -23.67 0.17 27.52
C ILE A 151 -24.62 -1.02 27.62
N ASP A 152 -24.55 -1.95 26.67
CA ASP A 152 -25.38 -3.16 26.67
C ASP A 152 -25.15 -3.99 27.93
N LEU A 153 -23.90 -4.09 28.39
CA LEU A 153 -23.58 -4.75 29.65
C LEU A 153 -24.21 -4.05 30.86
N GLY A 154 -24.19 -2.71 30.91
CA GLY A 154 -24.86 -1.93 31.95
C GLY A 154 -26.38 -2.13 31.94
N TYR A 155 -26.98 -2.19 30.76
CA TYR A 155 -28.40 -2.48 30.59
C TYR A 155 -28.77 -3.90 31.08
N LEU A 156 -28.01 -4.92 30.68
CA LEU A 156 -28.24 -6.31 31.11
C LEU A 156 -28.07 -6.51 32.62
N ARG A 157 -27.31 -5.64 33.28
CA ARG A 157 -27.12 -5.62 34.73
C ARG A 157 -28.17 -4.79 35.47
N GLU A 158 -29.14 -4.22 34.75
CA GLU A 158 -30.17 -3.33 35.28
C GLU A 158 -29.64 -1.99 35.85
N ASP A 159 -28.38 -1.63 35.53
CA ASP A 159 -27.79 -0.35 35.92
C ASP A 159 -28.27 0.81 35.01
N LEU A 160 -28.73 0.48 33.80
CA LEU A 160 -29.33 1.40 32.84
C LEU A 160 -30.76 0.99 32.51
N THR A 161 -31.65 1.97 32.40
CA THR A 161 -32.99 1.77 31.82
C THR A 161 -32.91 1.70 30.28
N PRO A 162 -33.94 1.17 29.58
CA PRO A 162 -33.95 1.16 28.12
C PRO A 162 -33.74 2.54 27.50
N ALA A 163 -34.37 3.58 28.07
CA ALA A 163 -34.24 4.95 27.56
C ALA A 163 -32.81 5.50 27.71
N GLN A 164 -32.15 5.23 28.83
CA GLN A 164 -30.75 5.64 29.06
C GLN A 164 -29.78 4.90 28.15
N ARG A 165 -30.05 3.61 27.88
CA ARG A 165 -29.27 2.82 26.92
C ARG A 165 -29.32 3.47 25.53
N ASP A 166 -30.52 3.74 25.03
CA ASP A 166 -30.70 4.27 23.68
C ASP A 166 -30.11 5.69 23.56
N GLU A 167 -30.30 6.54 24.58
CA GLU A 167 -29.67 7.88 24.66
C GLU A 167 -28.13 7.79 24.62
N LEU A 168 -27.53 6.90 25.42
CA LEU A 168 -26.08 6.75 25.46
C LEU A 168 -25.52 6.20 24.14
N ILE A 169 -26.22 5.30 23.45
CA ILE A 169 -25.81 4.78 22.14
C ILE A 169 -25.84 5.91 21.09
N ASP A 170 -26.88 6.74 21.10
CA ASP A 170 -27.03 7.86 20.17
C ASP A 170 -26.02 9.00 20.45
N ASP A 171 -25.53 9.13 21.69
CA ASP A 171 -24.51 10.12 22.08
C ASP A 171 -23.12 9.89 21.46
N PHE A 172 -22.84 8.70 20.93
CA PHE A 172 -21.58 8.43 20.22
C PHE A 172 -21.64 8.97 18.78
N ASP A 173 -21.24 10.23 18.62
CA ASP A 173 -21.10 10.91 17.33
C ASP A 173 -19.67 11.44 17.15
N ALA A 174 -18.80 10.60 16.60
CA ALA A 174 -17.44 10.99 16.19
C ALA A 174 -17.47 12.06 15.08
N THR A 175 -18.44 11.99 14.16
CA THR A 175 -18.50 12.89 13.00
C THR A 175 -18.89 14.32 13.37
N GLY A 176 -19.61 14.50 14.47
CA GLY A 176 -19.97 15.79 15.05
C GLY A 176 -18.82 16.48 15.81
N GLN A 177 -17.68 15.80 16.03
CA GLN A 177 -16.58 16.38 16.80
C GLN A 177 -15.79 17.44 16.01
N PRO A 178 -15.29 18.51 16.66
CA PRO A 178 -14.49 19.54 15.99
C PRO A 178 -13.24 19.00 15.27
N THR A 179 -12.64 17.91 15.77
CA THR A 179 -11.44 17.28 15.21
C THR A 179 -11.71 16.47 13.95
N TYR A 180 -12.95 16.03 13.72
CA TYR A 180 -13.32 15.20 12.56
C TYR A 180 -13.01 15.89 11.23
N ALA A 181 -13.35 17.17 11.10
CA ALA A 181 -13.14 17.91 9.85
C ALA A 181 -11.64 18.03 9.49
N SER A 182 -10.78 18.20 10.50
CA SER A 182 -9.33 18.28 10.33
C SER A 182 -8.74 16.92 9.93
N ALA A 183 -9.08 15.86 10.67
CA ALA A 183 -8.67 14.50 10.35
C ALA A 183 -9.12 14.08 8.95
N ARG A 184 -10.39 14.32 8.59
CA ARG A 184 -10.92 14.04 7.25
C ARG A 184 -10.20 14.81 6.14
N SER A 185 -9.83 16.07 6.39
CA SER A 185 -9.06 16.87 5.43
C SER A 185 -7.67 16.28 5.22
N SER A 186 -6.99 15.90 6.31
CA SER A 186 -5.66 15.28 6.24
C SER A 186 -5.67 13.93 5.50
N PHE A 187 -6.73 13.12 5.67
CA PHE A 187 -6.89 11.85 4.96
C PHE A 187 -7.06 12.03 3.46
N LYS A 188 -7.81 13.05 3.04
CA LYS A 188 -7.92 13.40 1.61
C LYS A 188 -6.59 13.83 1.02
N GLN A 189 -5.81 14.61 1.77
CA GLN A 189 -4.47 15.03 1.33
C GLN A 189 -3.51 13.85 1.24
N LEU A 190 -3.54 12.94 2.22
CA LEU A 190 -2.76 11.71 2.18
C LEU A 190 -3.16 10.81 1.01
N SER A 191 -4.45 10.66 0.72
CA SER A 191 -4.92 9.89 -0.44
C SER A 191 -4.38 10.46 -1.74
N GLN A 192 -4.42 11.78 -1.92
CA GLN A 192 -3.85 12.42 -3.11
C GLN A 192 -2.33 12.23 -3.17
N ALA A 193 -1.64 12.40 -2.03
CA ALA A 193 -0.20 12.20 -1.95
C ALA A 193 0.21 10.75 -2.28
N TYR A 194 -0.58 9.76 -1.87
CA TYR A 194 -0.37 8.37 -2.23
C TYR A 194 -0.52 8.15 -3.74
N ASP A 195 -1.58 8.69 -4.36
CA ASP A 195 -1.76 8.61 -5.81
C ASP A 195 -0.62 9.32 -6.57
N ASP A 196 -0.18 10.50 -6.08
CA ASP A 196 0.95 11.25 -6.64
C ASP A 196 2.28 10.49 -6.51
N TYR A 197 2.49 9.80 -5.39
CA TYR A 197 3.67 8.95 -5.17
C TYR A 197 3.65 7.76 -6.14
N GLN A 198 2.52 7.05 -6.27
CA GLN A 198 2.38 5.93 -7.22
C GLN A 198 2.58 6.36 -8.67
N ALA A 199 2.24 7.61 -9.00
CA ALA A 199 2.49 8.23 -10.30
C ALA A 199 3.94 8.73 -10.48
N GLY A 200 4.80 8.60 -9.47
CA GLY A 200 6.20 9.06 -9.49
C GLY A 200 6.34 10.59 -9.46
N ILE A 201 5.35 11.31 -8.95
CA ILE A 201 5.30 12.79 -8.89
C ILE A 201 5.98 13.31 -7.61
N ILE A 202 5.77 12.65 -6.48
CA ILE A 202 6.38 12.99 -5.20
C ILE A 202 7.24 11.83 -4.66
N GLY A 203 8.23 12.16 -3.83
CA GLY A 203 9.09 11.18 -3.15
C GLY A 203 8.52 10.64 -1.85
N GLU A 204 9.15 9.58 -1.34
CA GLU A 204 8.84 8.88 -0.09
C GLU A 204 8.83 9.85 1.09
N SER A 205 9.82 10.72 1.17
CA SER A 205 9.92 11.75 2.20
C SER A 205 8.68 12.67 2.26
N ALA A 206 8.12 13.03 1.10
CA ALA A 206 6.89 13.82 1.02
C ALA A 206 5.67 12.99 1.44
N LEU A 207 5.54 11.76 0.94
CA LEU A 207 4.47 10.84 1.34
C LEU A 207 4.47 10.61 2.86
N GLN A 208 5.63 10.38 3.46
CA GLN A 208 5.82 10.21 4.90
C GLN A 208 5.39 11.45 5.68
N SER A 209 5.63 12.66 5.17
CA SER A 209 5.17 13.91 5.79
C SER A 209 3.65 14.01 5.82
N TYR A 210 2.97 13.67 4.71
CA TYR A 210 1.51 13.60 4.68
C TYR A 210 0.95 12.52 5.61
N LEU A 211 1.60 11.36 5.66
CA LEU A 211 1.24 10.27 6.57
C LEU A 211 1.34 10.72 8.03
N ASN A 212 2.45 11.34 8.42
CA ASN A 212 2.65 11.86 9.78
C ASN A 212 1.60 12.91 10.17
N THR A 213 1.23 13.78 9.24
CA THR A 213 0.16 14.76 9.45
C THR A 213 -1.17 14.07 9.69
N ALA A 214 -1.54 13.11 8.84
CA ALA A 214 -2.77 12.34 8.99
C ALA A 214 -2.82 11.59 10.33
N LEU A 215 -1.72 10.97 10.75
CA LEU A 215 -1.61 10.28 12.04
C LEU A 215 -1.77 11.22 13.23
N SER A 216 -1.19 12.43 13.16
CA SER A 216 -1.34 13.44 14.23
C SER A 216 -2.78 13.93 14.38
N GLU A 217 -3.49 14.12 13.26
CA GLU A 217 -4.88 14.54 13.27
C GLU A 217 -5.81 13.41 13.76
N VAL A 218 -5.51 12.16 13.41
CA VAL A 218 -6.22 10.98 13.95
C VAL A 218 -6.01 10.84 15.45
N ALA A 219 -4.79 11.01 15.95
CA ALA A 219 -4.53 10.95 17.40
C ALA A 219 -5.37 11.99 18.16
N SER A 220 -5.50 13.20 17.60
CA SER A 220 -6.38 14.24 18.18
C SER A 220 -7.87 13.88 18.10
N HIS A 221 -8.26 13.06 17.12
CA HIS A 221 -9.63 12.59 16.95
C HIS A 221 -9.97 11.40 17.86
N ASP A 222 -9.02 10.48 18.06
CA ASP A 222 -9.10 9.29 18.93
C ASP A 222 -9.42 9.64 20.40
N ASP A 223 -8.92 10.78 20.88
CA ASP A 223 -9.21 11.28 22.24
C ASP A 223 -10.72 11.33 22.55
N TYR A 224 -11.58 11.56 21.55
CA TYR A 224 -13.03 11.52 21.71
C TYR A 224 -13.54 10.12 22.02
N GLY A 225 -13.19 9.12 21.21
CA GLY A 225 -13.68 7.74 21.35
C GLY A 225 -13.32 7.17 22.72
N TYR A 226 -12.04 7.32 23.10
CA TYR A 226 -11.58 6.91 24.42
C TYR A 226 -12.20 7.72 25.56
N GLY A 227 -12.41 9.02 25.35
CA GLY A 227 -13.09 9.90 26.29
C GLY A 227 -14.54 9.47 26.57
N MET A 228 -15.26 8.98 25.57
CA MET A 228 -16.62 8.45 25.73
C MET A 228 -16.63 7.16 26.55
N ILE A 229 -15.73 6.23 26.23
CA ILE A 229 -15.57 4.97 26.98
C ILE A 229 -15.23 5.25 28.45
N ARG A 230 -14.35 6.22 28.73
CA ARG A 230 -13.95 6.59 30.10
C ARG A 230 -15.03 7.25 30.94
N LYS A 231 -16.07 7.82 30.32
CA LYS A 231 -17.21 8.42 31.03
C LYS A 231 -18.20 7.38 31.53
N LEU A 232 -18.14 6.15 31.04
CA LEU A 232 -18.99 5.07 31.53
C LEU A 232 -18.62 4.72 32.99
N ASP A 233 -19.62 4.63 33.86
CA ASP A 233 -19.48 4.57 35.32
C ASP A 233 -18.80 3.27 35.84
N ALA A 234 -18.54 3.20 37.15
CA ALA A 234 -17.84 2.14 37.89
C ALA A 234 -18.29 0.70 37.59
N THR A 235 -19.50 0.48 37.09
CA THR A 235 -19.98 -0.81 36.57
C THR A 235 -19.08 -1.37 35.46
N SER A 236 -18.53 -0.49 34.64
CA SER A 236 -17.58 -0.80 33.56
C SER A 236 -16.15 -0.98 34.05
N SER A 237 -15.81 -0.58 35.29
CA SER A 237 -14.42 -0.53 35.80
C SER A 237 -13.67 -1.88 35.71
N ALA A 238 -14.37 -2.99 35.93
CA ALA A 238 -13.77 -4.33 35.83
C ALA A 238 -13.35 -4.66 34.40
N VAL A 239 -14.17 -4.32 33.40
CA VAL A 239 -13.87 -4.54 31.97
C VAL A 239 -12.94 -3.44 31.43
N MET A 240 -13.12 -2.20 31.89
CA MET A 240 -12.23 -1.08 31.58
C MET A 240 -10.80 -1.34 32.03
N SER A 241 -10.61 -2.03 33.16
CA SER A 241 -9.27 -2.40 33.65
C SER A 241 -8.54 -3.38 32.73
N THR A 242 -9.27 -4.09 31.87
CA THR A 242 -8.71 -4.99 30.85
C THR A 242 -8.62 -4.34 29.48
N LEU A 243 -9.09 -3.10 29.29
CA LEU A 243 -8.93 -2.40 28.03
C LEU A 243 -7.55 -1.74 27.94
N PRO A 244 -6.87 -1.78 26.78
CA PRO A 244 -5.67 -1.00 26.56
C PRO A 244 -5.89 0.49 26.82
N ASN A 245 -4.89 1.10 27.45
CA ASN A 245 -4.76 2.55 27.54
C ASN A 245 -3.68 3.04 26.56
N SER A 246 -3.79 2.61 25.31
CA SER A 246 -2.99 3.09 24.17
C SER A 246 -3.83 3.99 23.28
N GLY A 247 -3.16 4.79 22.44
CA GLY A 247 -3.83 5.52 21.37
C GLY A 247 -4.23 4.59 20.22
N LEU A 248 -5.03 5.12 19.30
CA LEU A 248 -5.32 4.47 18.03
C LEU A 248 -4.05 4.43 17.16
N GLU A 249 -3.52 3.24 16.93
CA GLU A 249 -2.26 3.04 16.20
C GLU A 249 -2.44 2.07 15.04
N TYR A 250 -1.54 2.12 14.05
CA TYR A 250 -1.53 1.16 12.96
C TYR A 250 -0.84 -0.14 13.37
N VAL A 251 -1.55 -1.25 13.22
CA VAL A 251 -1.11 -2.58 13.62
C VAL A 251 -0.73 -3.36 12.36
N GLU A 252 0.57 -3.43 12.08
CA GLU A 252 1.13 -4.05 10.87
C GLU A 252 0.64 -5.50 10.65
N SER A 253 0.58 -6.29 11.72
CA SER A 253 0.17 -7.70 11.66
C SER A 253 -1.30 -7.91 11.26
N GLN A 254 -2.13 -6.87 11.40
CA GLN A 254 -3.56 -6.88 11.07
C GLN A 254 -3.89 -5.92 9.93
N ALA A 255 -2.89 -5.20 9.41
CA ALA A 255 -3.03 -4.16 8.40
C ALA A 255 -4.24 -3.24 8.66
N ARG A 256 -4.36 -2.69 9.87
CA ARG A 256 -5.46 -1.77 10.24
C ARG A 256 -5.13 -0.93 11.45
N PHE A 257 -5.93 0.11 11.66
CA PHE A 257 -5.87 0.93 12.88
C PHE A 257 -6.66 0.28 14.01
N SER A 258 -6.05 0.16 15.17
CA SER A 258 -6.70 -0.31 16.39
C SER A 258 -5.97 0.20 17.61
N ARG A 259 -6.71 0.55 18.66
CA ARG A 259 -6.14 0.73 20.01
C ARG A 259 -6.17 -0.58 20.82
N TYR A 260 -6.94 -1.55 20.33
CA TYR A 260 -7.24 -2.81 21.00
C TYR A 260 -6.26 -3.92 20.67
N PHE A 261 -5.33 -3.67 19.75
CA PHE A 261 -4.22 -4.55 19.43
C PHE A 261 -2.92 -3.96 19.93
N ALA A 262 -2.37 -4.59 20.96
CA ALA A 262 -0.97 -4.42 21.33
C ALA A 262 -0.28 -5.79 21.24
N ASP A 263 1.01 -5.82 20.89
CA ASP A 263 1.77 -7.09 20.82
C ASP A 263 1.71 -7.89 22.14
N SER A 264 1.56 -7.20 23.27
CA SER A 264 1.38 -7.83 24.59
C SER A 264 0.02 -8.53 24.79
N MET A 265 -0.97 -8.19 23.96
CA MET A 265 -2.34 -8.70 24.03
C MET A 265 -2.61 -9.81 23.01
N LEU A 266 -1.71 -9.98 22.05
CA LEU A 266 -1.89 -10.88 20.93
C LEU A 266 -0.96 -12.08 21.04
N LYS A 267 -1.44 -13.22 20.58
CA LYS A 267 -0.64 -14.42 20.38
C LYS A 267 -0.93 -15.00 19.02
N THR A 268 0.12 -15.43 18.34
CA THR A 268 0.00 -16.13 17.05
C THR A 268 0.17 -17.62 17.28
N ASP A 269 -0.76 -18.40 16.76
CA ASP A 269 -0.62 -19.85 16.67
C ASP A 269 0.52 -20.16 15.67
N PRO A 270 1.60 -20.85 16.09
CA PRO A 270 2.74 -21.13 15.21
C PRO A 270 2.43 -22.15 14.11
N GLU A 271 1.37 -22.95 14.25
CA GLU A 271 0.98 -23.97 13.28
C GLU A 271 0.02 -23.41 12.23
N THR A 272 -0.95 -22.60 12.65
CA THR A 272 -1.99 -22.05 11.76
C THR A 272 -1.72 -20.63 11.30
N GLY A 273 -0.86 -19.89 12.00
CA GLY A 273 -0.66 -18.45 11.81
C GLY A 273 -1.82 -17.59 12.30
N GLN A 274 -2.85 -18.18 12.92
CA GLN A 274 -4.00 -17.45 13.43
C GLN A 274 -3.60 -16.57 14.62
N VAL A 275 -4.03 -15.32 14.61
CA VAL A 275 -3.82 -14.37 15.72
C VAL A 275 -5.05 -14.41 16.62
N TYR A 276 -4.83 -14.38 17.94
CA TYR A 276 -5.90 -14.35 18.93
C TYR A 276 -5.47 -13.55 20.16
N TYR A 277 -6.45 -13.11 20.95
CA TYR A 277 -6.21 -12.43 22.21
C TYR A 277 -5.68 -13.37 23.29
N VAL A 278 -4.73 -12.90 24.10
CA VAL A 278 -4.30 -13.59 25.33
C VAL A 278 -5.40 -13.53 26.39
N ALA A 279 -5.29 -14.40 27.40
CA ALA A 279 -6.29 -14.47 28.47
C ALA A 279 -6.44 -13.12 29.19
N GLY A 280 -7.68 -12.68 29.40
CA GLY A 280 -8.04 -11.37 29.95
C GLY A 280 -8.50 -10.34 28.90
N PHE A 281 -8.35 -10.62 27.60
CA PHE A 281 -8.76 -9.73 26.50
C PHE A 281 -9.79 -10.39 25.56
N GLU A 282 -10.34 -11.56 25.92
CA GLU A 282 -11.21 -12.36 25.05
C GLU A 282 -12.47 -11.61 24.61
N ILE A 283 -12.91 -10.65 25.43
CA ILE A 283 -14.05 -9.77 25.17
C ILE A 283 -13.89 -8.94 23.91
N LEU A 284 -12.64 -8.67 23.49
CA LEU A 284 -12.34 -7.89 22.30
C LEU A 284 -12.49 -8.72 21.01
N THR A 285 -12.37 -10.05 21.08
CA THR A 285 -12.44 -10.95 19.91
C THR A 285 -13.65 -10.68 19.02
N PRO A 286 -14.92 -10.71 19.52
CA PRO A 286 -16.08 -10.42 18.68
C PRO A 286 -16.20 -8.95 18.26
N LEU A 287 -15.55 -8.02 18.97
CA LEU A 287 -15.65 -6.57 18.72
C LEU A 287 -14.66 -6.11 17.64
N THR A 288 -13.49 -6.73 17.63
CA THR A 288 -12.39 -6.41 16.72
C THR A 288 -12.27 -7.44 15.59
N GLY A 289 -12.98 -8.56 15.64
CA GLY A 289 -12.98 -9.55 14.55
C GLY A 289 -11.66 -10.30 14.38
N LEU A 290 -11.00 -10.64 15.49
CA LEU A 290 -9.93 -11.66 15.51
C LEU A 290 -10.51 -13.07 15.52
#